data_AF-A0A819JHR8-F1
#
_entry.id   AF-A0A819JHR8-F1
#
_cell.length_a   1.000
_cell.length_b   1.000
_cell.length_c   1.000
_cell.angle_alpha   90.00
_cell.angle_beta   90.00
_cell.angle_gamma   90.00
#
_symmetry.space_group_name_H-M   'P 1'
#
loop_
_entity.id
_entity.type
_entity.pdbx_description
1 polymer ?
#
loop_
_entity_poly.entity_id
_entity_poly.type
_entity_poly.pdbx_seq_one_letter_code
_entity_poly.pdbx_strand_id
1 'polypeptide(L)' 'MEPLFQSSSSPHGQWLNTIIFDILDLKRDHILTDVGCGSGIDCLWFLNKINNQIKIIGCDPSSGMIEIFNSEIKK' A
#
# COMPACT_ATOMS: atom_id res chain seq x y z
N MET A 1 -7.55 -9.76 -9.39
CA MET A 1 -8.81 -9.00 -9.31
C MET A 1 -8.55 -7.91 -8.28
N GLU A 2 -8.62 -6.62 -8.66
CA GLU A 2 -8.35 -5.55 -7.68
C GLU A 2 -9.44 -5.58 -6.58
N PRO A 3 -9.07 -5.50 -5.29
CA PRO A 3 -10.03 -5.37 -4.19
C PRO A 3 -11.02 -4.23 -4.45
N LEU A 4 -12.29 -4.40 -4.07
CA LEU A 4 -13.38 -3.49 -4.43
C LEU A 4 -13.12 -2.01 -4.03
N PHE A 5 -12.38 -1.80 -2.94
CA PHE A 5 -12.02 -0.47 -2.43
C PHE A 5 -10.80 0.16 -3.12
N GLN A 6 -10.04 -0.62 -3.89
CA GLN A 6 -8.84 -0.20 -4.60
C GLN A 6 -9.09 0.02 -6.10
N SER A 7 -10.33 -0.15 -6.56
CA SER A 7 -10.73 0.23 -7.92
C SER A 7 -10.44 1.72 -8.14
N SER A 8 -9.86 2.06 -9.29
CA SER A 8 -9.60 3.45 -9.71
C SER A 8 -10.89 4.29 -9.86
N SER A 9 -12.05 3.65 -9.94
CA SER A 9 -13.37 4.31 -9.93
C SER A 9 -13.95 4.54 -8.54
N SER A 10 -13.37 3.94 -7.49
CA SER A 10 -13.83 4.13 -6.12
C SER A 10 -13.28 5.43 -5.52
N PRO A 11 -14.00 6.11 -4.62
CA PRO A 11 -13.49 7.32 -3.96
C PRO A 11 -12.18 7.09 -3.21
N HIS A 12 -12.02 5.92 -2.59
CA HIS A 12 -10.81 5.55 -1.87
C HIS A 12 -9.62 5.34 -2.82
N GLY A 13 -9.82 4.58 -3.91
CA GLY A 13 -8.79 4.39 -4.95
C GLY A 13 -8.40 5.70 -5.65
N GLN A 14 -9.34 6.62 -5.91
CA GLN A 14 -9.02 7.93 -6.46
C GLN A 14 -8.16 8.77 -5.50
N TRP A 15 -8.56 8.82 -4.22
CA TRP A 15 -7.80 9.53 -3.19
C TRP A 15 -6.38 8.96 -3.04
N LEU A 16 -6.24 7.63 -3.00
CA LEU A 16 -4.93 6.97 -2.94
C LEU A 16 -4.05 7.36 -4.13
N ASN A 17 -4.59 7.30 -5.36
CA ASN A 17 -3.84 7.67 -6.56
C ASN A 17 -3.35 9.13 -6.50
N THR A 18 -4.20 10.08 -6.06
CA THR A 18 -3.81 11.49 -5.94
C THR A 18 -2.70 11.69 -4.92
N ILE A 19 -2.82 11.11 -3.73
CA ILE A 19 -1.77 11.23 -2.70
C ILE A 19 -0.43 10.67 -3.23
N ILE A 20 -0.49 9.51 -3.86
CA ILE A 20 0.69 8.77 -4.28
C ILE A 20 1.40 9.43 -5.48
N PHE A 21 0.66 9.72 -6.55
CA PHE A 21 1.25 10.13 -7.82
C PHE A 21 1.33 11.65 -7.98
N ASP A 22 0.43 12.40 -7.34
CA ASP A 22 0.38 13.85 -7.52
C ASP A 22 1.02 14.61 -6.36
N ILE A 23 0.99 14.06 -5.13
CA ILE A 23 1.44 14.77 -3.92
C ILE A 23 2.83 14.31 -3.45
N LEU A 24 3.05 13.00 -3.32
CA LEU A 24 4.26 12.48 -2.68
C LEU A 24 5.51 12.48 -3.57
N ASP A 25 5.39 12.73 -4.89
CA ASP A 25 6.48 12.72 -5.90
C ASP A 25 7.47 11.56 -5.67
N LEU A 26 6.94 10.36 -5.50
CA LEU A 26 7.73 9.19 -5.15
C LEU A 26 8.59 8.75 -6.33
N LYS A 27 9.89 8.57 -6.07
CA LYS A 27 10.90 8.14 -7.06
C LYS A 27 11.54 6.84 -6.62
N ARG A 28 12.29 6.24 -7.54
CA ARG A 28 13.06 5.03 -7.28
C ARG A 28 13.90 5.19 -6.01
N ASP A 29 13.94 4.13 -5.21
CA ASP A 29 14.67 4.00 -3.96
C ASP A 29 14.18 4.90 -2.80
N HIS A 30 13.08 5.64 -2.97
CA HIS A 30 12.42 6.30 -1.83
C HIS A 30 11.95 5.30 -0.78
N ILE A 31 11.78 5.78 0.45
CA ILE A 31 11.19 5.03 1.55
C ILE A 31 9.90 5.73 1.96
N LEU A 32 8.77 5.06 1.82
CA LEU A 32 7.48 5.51 2.34
C LEU A 32 7.20 4.83 3.69
N THR A 33 6.72 5.59 4.67
CA THR A 33 6.22 5.04 5.93
C THR A 33 4.70 5.14 5.95
N ASP A 34 4.02 4.01 6.09
CA ASP A 34 2.57 3.93 6.20
C ASP A 34 2.17 3.67 7.67
N VAL A 35 1.59 4.68 8.31
CA VAL A 35 1.22 4.66 9.73
C VAL A 35 -0.28 4.40 9.86
N GLY A 36 -0.65 3.33 10.54
CA GLY A 36 -2.03 2.85 10.56
C GLY A 36 -2.37 2.02 9.33
N CYS A 37 -1.39 1.28 8.80
CA CYS A 37 -1.52 0.52 7.54
C CYS A 37 -2.52 -0.66 7.60
N GLY A 38 -3.07 -0.94 8.79
CA GLY A 38 -4.06 -1.98 9.05
C GLY A 38 -3.55 -3.36 8.68
N SER A 39 -4.12 -3.92 7.63
CA SER A 39 -3.71 -5.21 7.07
C SER A 39 -2.50 -5.12 6.13
N GLY A 40 -2.15 -3.92 5.67
CA GLY A 40 -1.09 -3.70 4.68
C GLY A 40 -1.53 -3.93 3.23
N ILE A 41 -2.84 -4.08 2.97
CA ILE A 41 -3.34 -4.32 1.61
C ILE A 41 -3.07 -3.15 0.66
N ASP A 42 -3.10 -1.92 1.15
CA ASP A 42 -2.80 -0.72 0.37
C ASP A 42 -1.28 -0.60 0.13
N CYS A 43 -0.46 -0.96 1.12
CA CYS A 43 1.00 -1.08 0.95
C CYS A 43 1.35 -2.04 -0.19
N LEU A 44 0.75 -3.24 -0.21
CA LEU A 44 1.01 -4.26 -1.23
C LEU A 44 0.51 -3.84 -2.61
N TRP A 45 -0.72 -3.31 -2.68
CA TRP A 45 -1.27 -2.76 -3.91
C TRP A 45 -0.36 -1.66 -4.47
N PHE A 46 0.10 -0.77 -3.60
CA PHE A 46 0.94 0.34 -4.00
C PHE A 46 2.30 -0.15 -4.50
N LEU A 47 3.01 -1.01 -3.77
CA LEU A 47 4.27 -1.62 -4.20
C LEU A 47 4.17 -2.24 -5.61
N ASN A 48 3.06 -2.91 -5.89
CA ASN A 48 2.81 -3.49 -7.21
C ASN A 48 2.68 -2.39 -8.30
N LYS A 49 1.91 -1.33 -8.04
CA LYS A 49 1.70 -0.23 -9.01
C LYS A 49 2.99 0.48 -9.43
N ILE A 50 3.97 0.59 -8.54
CA ILE A 50 5.27 1.21 -8.81
C ILE A 50 6.36 0.20 -9.13
N ASN A 51 6.01 -1.04 -9.46
CA ASN A 51 6.93 -2.12 -9.82
C ASN A 51 8.04 -2.34 -8.77
N ASN A 52 7.69 -2.26 -7.48
CA ASN A 52 8.61 -2.43 -6.35
C ASN A 52 9.83 -1.50 -6.40
N GLN A 53 9.72 -0.32 -7.03
CA GLN A 53 10.83 0.63 -7.16
C GLN A 53 11.10 1.44 -5.89
N ILE A 54 10.25 1.34 -4.87
CA ILE A 54 10.46 1.98 -3.56
C ILE A 54 10.42 0.92 -2.47
N LYS A 55 10.79 1.33 -1.25
CA LYS A 55 10.54 0.56 -0.04
C LYS A 55 9.37 1.15 0.75
N ILE A 56 8.48 0.30 1.26
CA ILE A 56 7.44 0.71 2.21
C ILE A 56 7.72 0.09 3.57
N ILE A 57 7.58 0.90 4.63
CA ILE A 57 7.59 0.48 6.03
C ILE A 57 6.18 0.68 6.58
N GLY A 58 5.45 -0.42 6.77
CA GLY A 58 4.13 -0.39 7.42
C GLY A 58 4.25 -0.50 8.94
N CYS A 59 3.50 0.35 9.66
CA CYS A 59 3.37 0.31 11.10
C CYS A 59 1.89 0.36 11.48
N ASP A 60 1.43 -0.58 12.30
CA ASP A 60 0.07 -0.59 12.81
C ASP A 60 0.06 -1.13 14.26
N PRO A 61 -0.71 -0.52 15.18
CA PRO A 61 -0.85 -1.05 16.54
C PRO A 61 -1.69 -2.33 16.61
N SER A 62 -2.47 -2.64 15.58
CA SER A 62 -3.29 -3.85 15.47
C SER A 62 -2.53 -5.00 14.80
N SER A 63 -2.91 -6.24 15.10
CA SER A 63 -2.28 -7.45 14.56
C SER A 63 -2.61 -7.72 13.08
N GLY A 64 -3.33 -6.85 12.38
CA GLY A 64 -3.80 -7.08 11.01
C GLY A 64 -2.68 -7.39 10.01
N MET A 65 -1.54 -6.71 10.12
CA MET A 65 -0.35 -6.96 9.30
C MET A 65 0.24 -8.37 9.49
N ILE A 66 0.11 -8.95 10.69
CA ILE A 66 0.63 -10.29 10.99
C ILE A 66 -0.17 -11.35 10.22
N GLU A 67 -1.47 -11.17 10.07
CA GLU A 67 -2.34 -12.09 9.33
C GLU A 67 -1.99 -12.13 7.85
N ILE A 68 -1.82 -10.96 7.22
CA ILE A 68 -1.40 -10.86 5.80
C ILE A 68 0.02 -11.36 5.57
N PHE A 69 0.97 -11.02 6.45
CA PHE A 69 2.34 -11.53 6.33
C PHE A 69 2.36 -13.07 6.30
N ASN A 70 1.56 -13.70 7.17
CA ASN A 70 1.48 -15.15 7.25
C ASN A 70 0.74 -15.79 6.06
N SER A 71 -0.25 -15.12 5.45
CA SER A 71 -1.04 -15.70 4.34
C SER A 71 -0.46 -15.42 2.95
N GLU A 72 0.11 -14.24 2.73
CA GLU A 72 0.50 -13.74 1.41
C GLU A 72 2.02 -13.79 1.18
N ILE A 73 2.82 -13.50 2.23
CA ILE A 73 4.28 -13.30 2.08
C ILE A 73 5.09 -14.54 2.49
N LYS A 74 4.78 -15.16 3.63
CA LYS A 74 5.59 -16.22 4.24
C LYS A 74 5.35 -17.64 3.66
N LYS A 75 4.91 -17.77 2.40
CA LYS A 75 4.66 -19.10 1.78
C LYS A 75 5.89 -20.00 1.84
#